data_AF-A0A6L8GF96-F1
#
_entry.id   AF-A0A6L8GF96-F1
#
_cell.length_a   1.000
_cell.length_b   1.000
_cell.length_c   1.000
_cell.angle_alpha   90.00
_cell.angle_beta   90.00
_cell.angle_gamma   90.00
#
_symmetry.space_group_name_H-M   'P 1'
#
loop_
_entity.id
_entity.type
_entity.pdbx_description
1 polymer ?
#
loop_
_entity_poly.entity_id
_entity_poly.type
_entity_poly.pdbx_seq_one_letter_code
_entity_poly.pdbx_strand_id
1 'polypeptide(L)'
;MYNDAPSGINMKRYRQSAILDLVTHESVCSQEELCRRLRARGFHATQATISRDIKELQLVKRAADGAYQKPGVPPGGLDAGGN
;
A
#
# COMPACT_ATOMS: atom_id res chain seq x y z
N MET A 1 15.60 7.56 17.51
CA MET A 1 15.11 8.59 16.56
C MET A 1 14.55 7.88 15.32
N TYR A 2 13.52 7.05 15.44
CA TYR A 2 12.16 7.41 15.03
C TYR A 2 11.20 6.49 15.80
N ASN A 3 10.20 7.09 16.39
CA ASN A 3 9.28 6.50 17.35
C ASN A 3 8.41 5.43 16.66
N ASP A 4 8.78 4.16 16.74
CA ASP A 4 7.81 3.07 16.66
C ASP A 4 7.10 3.05 18.02
N ALA A 5 6.01 3.81 18.14
CA ALA A 5 5.16 3.86 19.33
C ALA A 5 3.69 3.81 18.91
N PRO A 6 2.78 3.40 19.79
CA PRO A 6 2.39 2.00 19.90
C PRO A 6 0.91 1.79 19.55
N SER A 7 0.55 0.52 19.36
CA SER A 7 -0.80 -0.07 19.52
C SER A 7 -1.92 0.33 18.55
N GLY A 8 -2.28 -0.64 17.72
CA GLY A 8 -3.58 -0.73 17.07
C GLY A 8 -3.50 -1.63 15.84
N ILE A 9 -3.80 -2.93 15.97
CA ILE A 9 -4.03 -3.84 14.83
C ILE A 9 -5.01 -3.21 13.81
N ASN A 10 -5.87 -2.29 14.27
CA ASN A 10 -6.70 -1.41 13.46
C ASN A 10 -5.91 -0.47 12.52
N MET A 11 -4.91 0.29 13.00
CA MET A 11 -4.17 1.27 12.17
C MET A 11 -3.37 0.62 11.04
N LYS A 12 -2.87 -0.60 11.25
CA LYS A 12 -2.18 -1.36 10.18
C LYS A 12 -3.14 -1.71 9.05
N ARG A 13 -4.34 -2.22 9.34
CA ARG A 13 -5.35 -2.55 8.31
C ARG A 13 -5.81 -1.31 7.54
N TYR A 14 -6.02 -0.18 8.23
CA TYR A 14 -6.33 1.09 7.57
C TYR A 14 -5.19 1.54 6.66
N ARG A 15 -3.94 1.48 7.12
CA ARG A 15 -2.77 1.81 6.30
C ARG A 15 -2.66 0.90 5.08
N GLN A 16 -2.82 -0.41 5.25
CA GLN A 16 -2.81 -1.38 4.17
C GLN A 16 -3.91 -1.14 3.14
N SER A 17 -5.12 -0.79 3.60
CA SER A 17 -6.22 -0.40 2.71
C SER A 17 -5.90 0.89 1.96
N ALA A 18 -5.31 1.88 2.62
CA ALA A 18 -4.85 3.11 1.98
C ALA A 18 -3.71 2.85 0.98
N ILE A 19 -2.82 1.89 1.25
CA ILE A 19 -1.79 1.44 0.31
C ILE A 19 -2.45 0.85 -0.94
N LEU A 20 -3.44 -0.04 -0.77
CA LEU A 20 -4.17 -0.65 -1.88
C LEU A 20 -4.91 0.39 -2.73
N ASP A 21 -5.56 1.35 -2.08
CA ASP A 21 -6.19 2.50 -2.74
C ASP A 21 -5.16 3.31 -3.54
N LEU A 22 -4.04 3.69 -2.91
CA LEU A 22 -2.97 4.43 -3.56
C LEU A 22 -2.45 3.72 -4.79
N VAL A 23 -2.12 2.43 -4.72
CA VAL A 23 -1.56 1.69 -5.87
C VAL A 23 -2.59 1.38 -6.95
N THR A 24 -3.89 1.54 -6.64
CA THR A 24 -4.98 1.36 -7.61
C THR A 24 -5.28 2.66 -8.34
N HIS A 25 -5.28 3.79 -7.62
CA HIS A 25 -5.60 5.11 -8.17
C HIS A 25 -4.37 5.88 -8.68
N GLU A 26 -3.19 5.57 -8.17
CA GLU A 26 -1.94 6.27 -8.47
C GLU A 26 -0.84 5.28 -8.87
N SER A 27 -0.02 5.65 -9.85
CA SER A 27 1.15 4.88 -10.25
C SER A 27 2.30 5.09 -9.25
N VAL A 28 2.41 4.22 -8.26
CA VAL A 28 3.51 4.27 -7.28
C VAL A 28 4.56 3.21 -7.60
N CYS A 29 5.76 3.62 -7.98
CA CYS A 29 6.84 2.69 -8.40
C CYS A 29 7.87 2.38 -7.31
N SER A 30 7.80 3.10 -6.17
CA SER A 30 8.80 3.06 -5.10
C SER A 30 8.19 3.14 -3.70
N GLN A 31 8.83 2.48 -2.74
CA GLN A 31 8.40 2.46 -1.33
C GLN A 31 8.43 3.86 -0.69
N GLU A 32 9.36 4.71 -1.12
CA GLU A 32 9.53 6.06 -0.61
C GLU A 32 8.39 7.00 -1.05
N GLU A 33 7.93 6.87 -2.31
CA GLU A 33 6.75 7.55 -2.83
C GLU A 33 5.50 7.12 -2.06
N LEU A 34 5.32 5.81 -1.87
CA LEU A 34 4.22 5.24 -1.07
C LEU A 34 4.21 5.82 0.36
N CYS A 35 5.39 5.94 0.98
CA CYS A 35 5.56 6.56 2.29
C CYS A 35 5.16 8.04 2.29
N ARG A 36 5.59 8.82 1.28
CA ARG A 36 5.23 10.24 1.14
C ARG A 36 3.71 10.43 0.96
N ARG A 37 3.09 9.63 0.10
CA ARG A 37 1.64 9.66 -0.16
C ARG A 37 0.83 9.32 1.08
N LEU A 38 1.25 8.30 1.81
CA LEU A 38 0.63 7.93 3.09
C LEU A 38 0.78 9.03 4.14
N ARG A 39 1.96 9.65 4.26
CA ARG A 39 2.17 10.79 5.16
C ARG A 39 1.31 11.98 4.81
N ALA A 40 1.14 12.28 3.53
CA ALA A 40 0.22 13.34 3.07
C ALA A 40 -1.24 13.07 3.47
N ARG A 41 -1.62 11.79 3.60
CA ARG A 41 -2.93 11.35 4.12
C ARG A 41 -2.99 11.23 5.64
N GLY A 42 -1.94 11.64 6.37
CA GLY A 42 -1.87 11.57 7.83
C GLY A 42 -1.39 10.24 8.40
N PHE A 43 -0.97 9.28 7.57
CA PHE A 43 -0.40 8.02 8.03
C PHE A 43 1.10 8.15 8.27
N HIS A 44 1.51 7.95 9.52
CA HIS A 44 2.92 7.84 9.87
C HIS A 44 3.43 6.43 9.56
N ALA A 45 4.08 6.29 8.41
CA ALA A 45 4.78 5.08 8.02
C ALA A 45 6.24 5.38 7.69
N THR A 46 7.09 4.36 7.83
CA THR A 46 8.49 4.37 7.42
C THR A 46 8.70 3.40 6.27
N GLN A 47 9.81 3.53 5.54
CA GLN A 47 10.16 2.59 4.47
C GLN A 47 10.17 1.13 4.97
N ALA A 48 10.67 0.87 6.19
CA ALA A 48 10.68 -0.47 6.78
C ALA A 48 9.25 -1.01 7.01
N THR A 49 8.35 -0.16 7.50
CA THR A 49 6.93 -0.50 7.70
C THR A 49 6.24 -0.79 6.36
N ILE A 50 6.44 0.07 5.37
CA ILE A 50 5.87 -0.10 4.02
C ILE A 50 6.42 -1.34 3.34
N SER A 51 7.70 -1.64 3.49
CA SER A 51 8.31 -2.86 2.95
C SER A 51 7.66 -4.13 3.52
N ARG A 52 7.36 -4.15 4.82
CA ARG A 52 6.60 -5.24 5.45
C ARG A 52 5.18 -5.31 4.91
N ASP A 53 4.47 -4.19 4.85
CA ASP A 53 3.08 -4.15 4.34
C ASP A 53 2.98 -4.59 2.88
N ILE A 54 3.90 -4.16 2.00
CA ILE A 54 3.97 -4.60 0.60
C ILE A 54 4.13 -6.12 0.51
N LYS A 55 5.01 -6.70 1.34
CA LYS A 55 5.22 -8.15 1.40
C LYS A 55 3.98 -8.87 1.93
N GLU A 56 3.36 -8.37 2.99
CA GLU A 56 2.15 -8.95 3.56
C GLU A 56 0.95 -8.86 2.61
N LEU A 57 0.85 -7.76 1.84
CA LEU A 57 -0.17 -7.55 0.81
C LEU A 57 0.14 -8.25 -0.51
N GLN A 58 1.31 -8.89 -0.63
CA GLN A 58 1.77 -9.57 -1.84
C GLN A 58 1.72 -8.66 -3.09
N LEU A 59 2.00 -7.36 -2.93
CA LEU A 59 1.94 -6.41 -4.05
C LEU A 59 3.04 -6.73 -5.07
N VAL A 60 2.65 -6.74 -6.35
CA VAL A 60 3.54 -7.01 -7.47
C VAL A 60 3.77 -5.74 -8.27
N LYS A 61 4.94 -5.61 -8.90
CA LYS A 61 5.18 -4.52 -9.86
C LYS A 61 4.57 -4.86 -11.20
N ARG A 62 3.75 -3.95 -11.72
CA ARG A 62 3.19 -4.03 -13.07
C ARG A 62 4.32 -3.96 -14.09
N ALA A 63 4.32 -4.86 -15.06
CA ALA A 63 5.28 -4.83 -16.16
C ALA A 63 5.14 -3.57 -17.04
N ALA A 64 3.96 -2.96 -17.08
CA ALA A 64 3.68 -1.80 -17.93
C ALA A 64 4.43 -0.52 -17.51
N ASP A 65 4.48 -0.22 -16.21
CA ASP A 65 4.98 1.07 -15.69
C ASP A 65 5.90 0.90 -14.46
N GLY A 66 6.05 -0.32 -13.94
CA GLY A 66 6.79 -0.59 -12.72
C GLY A 66 6.06 -0.18 -11.43
N ALA A 67 4.84 0.33 -11.53
CA ALA A 67 3.98 0.66 -10.40
C ALA A 67 3.52 -0.61 -9.65
N TYR A 68 3.38 -0.51 -8.33
CA TYR A 68 2.81 -1.58 -7.52
C TYR A 68 1.33 -1.80 -7.88
N GLN A 69 0.86 -3.05 -7.77
CA GLN A 69 -0.54 -3.43 -7.95
C GLN A 69 -0.85 -4.68 -7.11
N LYS A 70 -2.10 -4.81 -6.66
CA LYS A 70 -2.55 -6.04 -6.02
C LYS A 70 -2.63 -7.19 -7.04
N PRO A 71 -2.18 -8.41 -6.68
CA PRO A 71 -2.35 -9.59 -7.52
C PRO A 71 -3.84 -9.89 -7.69
N GLY A 72 -4.27 -10.24 -8.90
CA GLY A 72 -5.67 -10.59 -9.19
C GLY A 72 -6.59 -9.42 -9.53
N VAL A 73 -6.09 -8.19 -9.74
CA VAL A 73 -6.89 -7.13 -10.41
C VAL A 73 -6.73 -7.27 -11.91
N PRO A 74 -7.79 -7.61 -12.66
CA PRO A 74 -7.76 -7.48 -14.11
C PRO A 74 -7.72 -5.99 -14.48
N PRO A 75 -6.94 -5.61 -15.51
CA PRO A 75 -6.90 -4.24 -16.01
C PRO A 75 -8.21 -3.96 -16.77
N GLY A 76 -9.30 -3.66 -16.04
CA GLY A 76 -10.60 -3.44 -16.66
C GLY A 76 -11.82 -3.52 -15.76
N GLY A 77 -11.74 -3.11 -14.50
CA GLY A 77 -12.91 -2.75 -13.68
C GLY A 77 -13.85 -3.88 -13.21
N LEU A 78 -14.52 -3.56 -12.08
CA LEU A 78 -15.74 -4.11 -11.46
C LEU A 78 -15.87 -5.62 -11.14
N ASP A 79 -16.17 -5.86 -9.84
CA ASP A 79 -16.67 -7.08 -9.16
C ASP A 79 -15.73 -8.33 -9.13
N ALA A 80 -15.69 -9.19 -8.10
CA ALA A 80 -16.75 -9.70 -7.25
C ALA A 80 -16.30 -9.87 -5.79
N GLY A 81 -17.28 -9.78 -4.88
CA GLY A 81 -17.12 -10.19 -3.49
C GLY A 81 -16.68 -11.64 -3.36
N GLY A 82 -15.93 -11.92 -2.30
CA GLY A 82 -15.42 -13.26 -2.01
C GLY A 82 -15.27 -13.46 -0.50
N ASN A 83 -16.40 -13.84 0.11
CA ASN A 83 -16.63 -14.43 1.43
C ASN A 83 -16.18 -13.65 2.68
#